data_AF-A0A811PD92-F1
#
_entry.id   AF-A0A811PD92-F1
#
_cell.length_a   1.000
_cell.length_b   1.000
_cell.length_c   1.000
_cell.angle_alpha   90.00
_cell.angle_beta   90.00
_cell.angle_gamma   90.00
#
_symmetry.space_group_name_H-M   'P 1'
#
loop_
_entity.id
_entity.type
_entity.pdbx_description
1 polymer ?
#
loop_
_entity_poly.entity_id
_entity_poly.type
_entity_poly.pdbx_seq_one_letter_code
_entity_poly.pdbx_strand_id
1 'polypeptide(L)'
;MAGFKVTRISEGPVKPASATPEETLPLAWVDRYPTHRGLVESMHIFRSGADAAPAVIRAALAKALAFFYPLAGRIVEGEQAGCPAIRCTADGVYFAEAQADCTLEDVRFLERPLLLPKEDLVPYPGDDRWPVEPHNTIMMMQFPNPNIKPGPLPELPVLALDYVVLDFPTPYIDDLKRQYKAHSGKFCSGFDVLTAKLWQCRTRALALDPTTEVKLCFFASVRHLLKLDRGYYGNSIFPVKMSAPAEKVLASSIMEVVDMIREAKDRMAVEFFRFAKEEIDQDPFQMTFNYESIYVSDWSKLGFSEVDYGFGPPMFAGPLVNNDFIASVVILKAPLPLDGTRMLASCVTKEHSEEFARGMKEDLP
;
A
#
# COMPACT_ATOMS: atom_id res chain seq x y z
N MET A 1 25.05 12.40 17.05
CA MET A 1 24.30 13.08 15.97
C MET A 1 23.47 14.16 16.64
N ALA A 2 23.43 15.38 16.09
CA ALA A 2 22.49 16.38 16.57
C ALA A 2 21.08 15.84 16.32
N GLY A 3 20.25 15.76 17.35
CA GLY A 3 18.87 15.33 17.21
C GLY A 3 18.08 16.45 16.55
N PHE A 4 17.39 16.15 15.46
CA PHE A 4 16.40 17.05 14.88
C PHE A 4 15.17 17.09 15.78
N LYS A 5 14.52 18.25 15.89
CA LYS A 5 13.35 18.45 16.74
C LYS A 5 12.17 18.92 15.90
N VAL A 6 11.06 18.19 16.01
CA VAL A 6 9.76 18.61 15.47
C VAL A 6 8.94 19.21 16.61
N THR A 7 8.41 20.41 16.39
CA THR A 7 7.58 21.13 17.35
C THR A 7 6.19 21.34 16.75
N ARG A 8 5.15 20.83 17.43
CA ARG A 8 3.77 21.05 17.05
C ARG A 8 3.40 22.54 17.21
N ILE A 9 2.85 23.14 16.16
CA ILE A 9 2.39 24.53 16.12
C ILE A 9 0.91 24.61 16.46
N SER A 10 0.08 23.80 15.79
CA SER A 10 -1.37 23.80 15.97
C SER A 10 -1.96 22.40 15.77
N GLU A 11 -3.13 22.13 16.36
CA GLU A 11 -3.88 20.88 16.17
C GLU A 11 -5.39 21.11 16.32
N GLY A 12 -6.19 20.23 15.71
CA GLY A 12 -7.62 20.18 15.96
C GLY A 12 -8.44 19.54 14.84
N PRO A 13 -9.77 19.42 15.02
CA PRO A 13 -10.64 18.87 14.00
C PRO A 13 -10.74 19.78 12.77
N VAL A 14 -10.79 19.15 11.59
CA VAL A 14 -11.28 19.76 10.36
C VAL A 14 -12.64 19.16 10.07
N LYS A 15 -13.67 19.98 10.19
CA LYS A 15 -15.07 19.59 9.95
C LYS A 15 -15.47 19.83 8.48
N PRO A 16 -16.52 19.16 7.99
CA PRO A 16 -17.10 19.48 6.69
C PRO A 16 -17.45 20.96 6.55
N ALA A 17 -17.23 21.55 5.37
CA ALA A 17 -17.48 22.97 5.10
C ALA A 17 -18.99 23.31 4.96
N SER A 18 -19.85 22.30 4.86
CA SER A 18 -21.30 22.44 4.80
C SER A 18 -21.96 21.35 5.64
N ALA A 19 -23.26 21.50 5.91
CA ALA A 19 -24.04 20.45 6.57
C ALA A 19 -23.98 19.14 5.76
N THR A 20 -23.88 18.03 6.48
CA THR A 20 -23.80 16.67 5.92
C THR A 20 -24.88 15.80 6.57
N PRO A 21 -25.33 14.72 5.90
CA PRO A 21 -26.29 13.79 6.51
C PRO A 21 -25.78 13.22 7.84
N GLU A 22 -26.68 13.12 8.81
CA GLU A 22 -26.45 12.37 10.04
C GLU A 22 -27.10 10.99 9.89
N GLU A 23 -26.26 9.99 9.62
CA GLU A 23 -26.69 8.62 9.36
C GLU A 23 -25.61 7.62 9.76
N THR A 24 -25.97 6.33 9.79
CA THR A 24 -25.02 5.24 10.03
C THR A 24 -24.93 4.38 8.78
N LEU A 25 -23.75 4.32 8.18
CA LEU A 25 -23.49 3.59 6.94
C LEU A 25 -22.77 2.27 7.23
N PRO A 26 -23.34 1.11 6.89
CA PRO A 26 -22.67 -0.17 7.12
C PRO A 26 -21.44 -0.32 6.23
N LEU A 27 -20.36 -0.90 6.75
CA LEU A 27 -19.18 -1.22 5.94
C LEU A 27 -19.46 -2.41 5.01
N ALA A 28 -18.86 -2.39 3.81
CA ALA A 28 -18.94 -3.50 2.88
C ALA A 28 -18.26 -4.74 3.48
N TRP A 29 -18.66 -5.94 3.06
CA TRP A 29 -17.98 -7.17 3.52
C TRP A 29 -16.48 -7.17 3.19
N VAL A 30 -16.05 -6.58 2.06
CA VAL A 30 -14.63 -6.45 1.68
C VAL A 30 -13.86 -5.59 2.68
N ASP A 31 -14.51 -4.57 3.24
CA ASP A 31 -13.96 -3.71 4.29
C ASP A 31 -13.81 -4.46 5.63
N ARG A 32 -14.56 -5.56 5.82
CA ARG A 32 -14.53 -6.37 7.04
C ARG A 32 -13.37 -7.36 7.06
N TYR A 33 -12.67 -7.57 5.95
CA TYR A 33 -11.49 -8.44 5.91
C TYR A 33 -10.52 -8.03 7.02
N PRO A 34 -10.18 -8.93 7.95
CA PRO A 34 -9.35 -8.55 9.09
C PRO A 34 -8.02 -7.95 8.66
N THR A 35 -7.47 -8.44 7.55
CA THR A 35 -6.22 -7.94 6.99
C THR A 35 -6.30 -6.57 6.31
N HIS A 36 -7.50 -6.07 6.02
CA HIS A 36 -7.72 -4.70 5.53
C HIS A 36 -7.92 -3.70 6.67
N ARG A 37 -8.05 -4.15 7.92
CA ARG A 37 -8.23 -3.30 9.11
C ARG A 37 -6.90 -2.77 9.67
N GLY A 38 -5.94 -2.48 8.79
CA GLY A 38 -4.66 -1.87 9.13
C GLY A 38 -4.62 -0.41 8.67
N LEU A 39 -4.05 0.47 9.48
CA LEU A 39 -3.81 1.86 9.07
C LEU A 39 -2.68 1.89 8.03
N VAL A 40 -3.01 2.39 6.83
CA VAL A 40 -2.02 2.63 5.77
C VAL A 40 -1.64 4.10 5.79
N GLU A 41 -0.37 4.38 6.08
CA GLU A 41 0.14 5.74 6.19
C GLU A 41 1.03 6.09 5.01
N SER A 42 0.81 7.27 4.44
CA SER A 42 1.62 7.79 3.35
C SER A 42 2.21 9.14 3.72
N MET A 43 3.38 9.42 3.18
CA MET A 43 4.10 10.67 3.29
C MET A 43 4.23 11.29 1.91
N HIS A 44 3.95 12.59 1.81
CA HIS A 44 3.98 13.37 0.58
C HIS A 44 4.90 14.57 0.79
N ILE A 45 5.97 14.66 0.00
CA ILE A 45 7.05 15.62 0.22
C ILE A 45 7.00 16.69 -0.87
N PHE A 46 6.78 17.94 -0.48
CA PHE A 46 6.72 19.09 -1.38
C PHE A 46 7.95 19.97 -1.19
N ARG A 47 8.50 20.50 -2.29
CA ARG A 47 9.66 21.42 -2.25
C ARG A 47 9.28 22.84 -1.84
N SER A 48 8.05 23.23 -2.09
CA SER A 48 7.56 24.61 -1.97
C SER A 48 6.18 24.66 -1.34
N GLY A 49 5.80 25.84 -0.86
CA GLY A 49 4.47 26.09 -0.30
C GLY A 49 4.35 25.89 1.20
N ALA A 50 5.46 25.68 1.92
CA ALA A 50 5.45 25.42 3.38
C ALA A 50 4.61 26.44 4.17
N ASP A 51 4.80 27.74 3.93
CA ASP A 51 4.09 28.80 4.67
C ASP A 51 2.57 28.83 4.41
N ALA A 52 2.14 28.42 3.21
CA ALA A 52 0.74 28.45 2.80
C ALA A 52 0.02 27.10 2.98
N ALA A 53 0.76 26.00 3.03
CA ALA A 53 0.24 24.64 3.03
C ALA A 53 -0.74 24.35 4.17
N PRO A 54 -0.49 24.71 5.45
CA PRO A 54 -1.42 24.42 6.53
C PRO A 54 -2.81 25.01 6.28
N ALA A 55 -2.89 26.28 5.88
CA ALA A 55 -4.15 26.96 5.61
C ALA A 55 -4.85 26.40 4.36
N VAL A 56 -4.11 26.18 3.27
CA VAL A 56 -4.65 25.65 2.01
C VAL A 56 -5.18 24.23 2.17
N ILE A 57 -4.40 23.33 2.78
CA ILE A 57 -4.78 21.92 2.99
C ILE A 57 -5.96 21.83 3.95
N ARG A 58 -5.96 22.58 5.06
CA ARG A 58 -7.09 22.62 6.00
C ARG A 58 -8.39 23.05 5.31
N ALA A 59 -8.34 24.11 4.49
CA ALA A 59 -9.51 24.59 3.76
C ALA A 59 -9.99 23.61 2.66
N ALA A 60 -9.05 22.98 1.95
CA ALA A 60 -9.35 21.97 0.94
C ALA A 60 -9.98 20.72 1.57
N LEU A 61 -9.44 20.24 2.70
CA LEU A 61 -9.97 19.11 3.44
C LEU A 61 -11.41 19.37 3.92
N ALA A 62 -11.69 20.54 4.50
CA ALA A 62 -13.05 20.89 4.91
C ALA A 62 -14.05 20.84 3.74
N LYS A 63 -13.67 21.33 2.56
CA LYS A 63 -14.50 21.25 1.35
C LYS A 63 -14.66 19.82 0.87
N ALA A 64 -13.59 19.01 0.85
CA ALA A 64 -13.66 17.61 0.45
C ALA A 64 -14.57 16.80 1.38
N LEU A 65 -14.51 17.04 2.69
CA LEU A 65 -15.35 16.38 3.69
C LEU A 65 -16.84 16.70 3.55
N ALA A 66 -17.24 17.74 2.82
CA ALA A 66 -18.65 17.92 2.47
C ALA A 66 -19.17 16.85 1.50
N PHE A 67 -18.31 16.36 0.60
CA PHE A 67 -18.62 15.29 -0.35
C PHE A 67 -18.32 13.90 0.24
N PHE A 68 -17.20 13.80 0.96
CA PHE A 68 -16.72 12.57 1.60
C PHE A 68 -17.01 12.59 3.11
N TYR A 69 -18.22 12.98 3.49
CA TYR A 69 -18.62 13.16 4.88
C TYR A 69 -18.49 11.93 5.78
N PRO A 70 -18.56 10.67 5.29
CA PRO A 70 -18.29 9.51 6.14
C PRO A 70 -16.87 9.51 6.72
N LEU A 71 -15.89 10.15 6.05
CA LEU A 71 -14.52 10.28 6.57
C LEU A 71 -14.44 11.19 7.81
N ALA A 72 -15.43 12.06 8.02
CA ALA A 72 -15.57 12.89 9.22
C ALA A 72 -16.38 12.22 10.35
N GLY A 73 -16.84 10.97 10.14
CA GLY A 73 -17.57 10.15 11.10
C GLY A 73 -16.67 9.27 11.97
N ARG A 74 -17.25 8.25 12.61
CA ARG A 74 -16.56 7.29 13.48
C ARG A 74 -16.93 5.86 13.16
N ILE A 75 -15.95 4.95 13.19
CA ILE A 75 -16.23 3.51 13.13
C ILE A 75 -16.93 3.13 14.44
N VAL A 76 -18.06 2.46 14.31
CA VAL A 76 -18.84 1.93 15.42
C VAL A 76 -19.17 0.47 15.12
N GLU A 77 -19.47 -0.30 16.16
CA GLU A 77 -20.11 -1.60 15.96
C GLU A 77 -21.48 -1.38 15.30
N GLY A 78 -21.78 -2.14 14.25
CA GLY A 78 -23.09 -2.06 13.59
C GLY A 78 -24.16 -2.86 14.34
N GLU A 79 -25.34 -2.95 13.73
CA GLU A 79 -26.49 -3.66 14.32
C GLU A 79 -26.24 -5.17 14.51
N GLN A 80 -25.34 -5.74 13.70
CA GLN A 80 -24.94 -7.14 13.74
C GLN A 80 -23.50 -7.25 14.23
N ALA A 81 -23.25 -8.15 15.19
CA ALA A 81 -21.91 -8.39 15.71
C ALA A 81 -20.92 -8.75 14.59
N GLY A 82 -19.74 -8.13 14.60
CA GLY A 82 -18.69 -8.29 13.59
C GLY A 82 -18.92 -7.50 12.30
N CYS A 83 -19.99 -6.70 12.23
CA CYS A 83 -20.35 -5.89 11.07
C CYS A 83 -20.22 -4.39 11.41
N PRO A 84 -18.99 -3.84 11.40
CA PRO A 84 -18.76 -2.43 11.70
C PRO A 84 -19.50 -1.50 10.71
N ALA A 85 -19.81 -0.30 11.19
CA ALA A 85 -20.46 0.76 10.44
C ALA A 85 -19.76 2.10 10.70
N ILE A 86 -20.07 3.10 9.87
CA ILE A 86 -19.62 4.48 10.03
C ILE A 86 -20.79 5.31 10.52
N ARG A 87 -20.69 5.80 11.75
CA ARG A 87 -21.61 6.82 12.26
C ARG A 87 -21.13 8.18 11.76
N CYS A 88 -21.88 8.79 10.84
CA CYS A 88 -21.55 10.07 10.21
C CYS A 88 -21.93 11.22 11.16
N THR A 89 -21.00 11.63 12.03
CA THR A 89 -21.22 12.65 13.07
C THR A 89 -20.77 14.07 12.69
N ALA A 90 -20.06 14.22 11.56
CA ALA A 90 -19.40 15.47 11.17
C ALA A 90 -18.43 16.04 12.25
N ASP A 91 -17.94 15.19 13.16
CA ASP A 91 -16.96 15.58 14.19
C ASP A 91 -15.64 16.06 13.58
N GLY A 92 -15.35 15.59 12.36
CA GLY A 92 -14.20 15.99 11.58
C GLY A 92 -13.01 15.05 11.69
N VAL A 93 -11.97 15.37 10.91
CA VAL A 93 -10.71 14.64 10.81
C VAL A 93 -9.64 15.39 11.61
N TYR A 94 -8.79 14.66 12.34
CA TYR A 94 -7.67 15.26 13.05
C TYR A 94 -6.66 15.88 12.08
N PHE A 95 -6.28 17.12 12.33
CA PHE A 95 -5.27 17.83 11.55
C PHE A 95 -4.30 18.52 12.50
N ALA A 96 -3.01 18.29 12.28
CA ALA A 96 -1.93 18.91 13.03
C ALA A 96 -0.94 19.59 12.10
N GLU A 97 -0.39 20.69 12.59
CA GLU A 97 0.67 21.48 11.98
C GLU A 97 1.89 21.41 12.90
N ALA A 98 3.06 21.19 12.31
CA ALA A 98 4.31 21.17 13.03
C ALA A 98 5.44 21.73 12.18
N GLN A 99 6.51 22.15 12.86
CA GLN A 99 7.72 22.68 12.26
C GLN A 99 8.93 21.91 12.79
N ALA A 100 9.82 21.53 11.88
CA ALA A 100 11.12 20.98 12.20
C ALA A 100 12.17 22.10 12.27
N ASP A 101 13.18 21.93 13.12
CA ASP A 101 14.35 22.81 13.22
C ASP A 101 15.44 22.52 12.18
N CYS A 102 15.09 21.84 11.09
CA CYS A 102 15.97 21.42 10.01
C CYS A 102 15.31 21.62 8.63
N THR A 103 16.12 21.60 7.57
CA THR A 103 15.59 21.60 6.19
C THR A 103 15.31 20.18 5.70
N LEU A 104 14.66 20.05 4.53
CA LEU A 104 14.50 18.75 3.88
C LEU A 104 15.85 18.14 3.51
N GLU A 105 16.82 18.94 3.06
CA GLU A 105 18.18 18.50 2.72
C GLU A 105 18.90 17.88 3.92
N ASP A 106 18.78 18.48 5.10
CA ASP A 106 19.40 18.00 6.34
C ASP A 106 18.94 16.58 6.70
N VAL A 107 17.69 16.24 6.35
CA VAL A 107 17.07 14.92 6.59
C VAL A 107 16.97 14.07 5.32
N ARG A 108 17.76 14.40 4.29
CA ARG A 108 17.81 13.71 2.99
C ARG A 108 16.44 13.54 2.33
N PHE A 109 15.61 14.58 2.38
CA PHE A 109 14.25 14.58 1.85
C PHE A 109 13.42 13.39 2.39
N LEU A 110 13.68 12.96 3.63
CA LEU A 110 13.03 11.80 4.26
C LEU A 110 13.14 10.51 3.42
N GLU A 111 14.21 10.40 2.61
CA GLU A 111 14.65 9.15 2.00
C GLU A 111 15.10 8.17 3.10
N ARG A 112 14.94 6.88 2.83
CA ARG A 112 15.32 5.85 3.80
C ARG A 112 16.83 5.56 3.78
N PRO A 113 17.43 5.17 4.92
CA PRO A 113 16.82 5.10 6.26
C PRO A 113 16.48 6.51 6.78
N LEU A 114 15.32 6.64 7.44
CA LEU A 114 14.84 7.93 7.92
C LEU A 114 15.80 8.48 8.99
N LEU A 115 16.27 9.72 8.81
CA LEU A 115 17.07 10.41 9.82
C LEU A 115 16.22 11.00 10.96
N LEU A 116 14.92 11.17 10.70
CA LEU A 116 13.89 11.52 11.66
C LEU A 116 12.94 10.32 11.80
N PRO A 117 12.83 9.68 12.99
CA PRO A 117 11.92 8.58 13.17
C PRO A 117 10.47 9.05 13.03
N LYS A 118 9.57 8.13 12.67
CA LYS A 118 8.16 8.45 12.40
C LYS A 118 7.50 9.13 13.60
N GLU A 119 7.82 8.65 14.80
CA GLU A 119 7.30 9.12 16.08
C GLU A 119 7.60 10.60 16.30
N ASP A 120 8.72 11.09 15.77
CA ASP A 120 9.11 12.49 15.82
C ASP A 120 8.49 13.29 14.66
N LEU A 121 8.27 12.67 13.49
CA LEU A 121 7.67 13.33 12.31
C LEU A 121 6.18 13.62 12.47
N VAL A 122 5.44 12.72 13.13
CA VAL A 122 3.97 12.80 13.24
C VAL A 122 3.60 13.23 14.66
N PRO A 123 3.19 14.49 14.88
CA PRO A 123 2.74 14.94 16.18
C PRO A 123 1.34 14.37 16.44
N TYR A 124 1.27 13.12 16.90
CA TYR A 124 0.01 12.51 17.31
C TYR A 124 -0.62 13.30 18.46
N PRO A 125 -1.95 13.36 18.52
CA PRO A 125 -2.61 13.89 19.69
C PRO A 125 -2.31 12.99 20.88
N GLY A 126 -2.12 13.57 22.06
CA GLY A 126 -2.14 12.79 23.29
C GLY A 126 -3.54 12.23 23.54
N ASP A 127 -3.63 11.07 24.19
CA ASP A 127 -4.89 10.39 24.52
C ASP A 127 -5.88 11.29 25.30
N ASP A 128 -5.35 12.31 25.97
CA ASP A 128 -6.09 13.32 26.75
C ASP A 128 -6.80 14.39 25.90
N ARG A 129 -6.39 14.60 24.63
CA ARG A 129 -6.81 15.77 23.82
C ARG A 129 -7.66 15.45 22.61
N TRP A 130 -7.59 14.21 22.12
CA TRP A 130 -8.40 13.76 21.00
C TRP A 130 -9.14 12.50 21.44
N PRO A 131 -10.45 12.58 21.77
CA PRO A 131 -11.23 11.47 22.33
C PRO A 131 -11.52 10.35 21.31
N VAL A 132 -10.78 10.34 20.21
CA VAL A 132 -10.94 9.46 19.07
C VAL A 132 -9.57 8.88 18.85
N GLU A 133 -9.41 7.59 19.15
CA GLU A 133 -8.16 6.92 18.83
C GLU A 133 -7.75 7.19 17.36
N PRO A 134 -6.50 7.56 17.06
CA PRO A 134 -6.05 7.91 15.70
C PRO A 134 -6.35 6.83 14.63
N HIS A 135 -6.52 5.58 15.06
CA HIS A 135 -6.91 4.45 14.22
C HIS A 135 -8.40 4.40 13.86
N ASN A 136 -9.22 5.35 14.34
CA ASN A 136 -10.63 5.51 14.00
C ASN A 136 -10.89 6.52 12.86
N THR A 137 -9.84 6.95 12.15
CA THR A 137 -9.95 7.81 10.96
C THR A 137 -10.15 6.94 9.71
N ILE A 138 -11.16 7.23 8.90
CA ILE A 138 -11.76 6.24 7.99
C ILE A 138 -11.50 6.57 6.53
N MET A 139 -11.28 5.53 5.72
CA MET A 139 -11.62 5.49 4.29
C MET A 139 -12.17 4.08 3.95
N MET A 140 -13.48 3.85 4.06
CA MET A 140 -14.15 2.57 3.69
C MET A 140 -15.64 2.83 3.35
N MET A 141 -16.26 2.05 2.44
CA MET A 141 -17.63 2.31 1.94
C MET A 141 -18.32 1.03 1.43
N GLN A 142 -19.64 0.97 1.67
CA GLN A 142 -20.61 -0.07 1.33
C GLN A 142 -20.67 -0.53 -0.14
N PHE A 143 -20.81 -1.86 -0.34
CA PHE A 143 -21.11 -2.54 -1.61
C PHE A 143 -22.27 -3.55 -1.40
N PRO A 144 -23.09 -3.91 -2.42
CA PRO A 144 -24.02 -5.03 -2.33
C PRO A 144 -23.34 -6.32 -1.84
N ASN A 145 -24.01 -7.01 -0.92
CA ASN A 145 -23.42 -8.02 -0.05
C ASN A 145 -23.56 -9.45 -0.63
N PRO A 146 -22.54 -10.02 -1.32
CA PRO A 146 -22.43 -11.47 -1.46
C PRO A 146 -22.24 -12.10 -0.08
N ASN A 147 -22.77 -13.31 0.13
CA ASN A 147 -22.62 -14.03 1.39
C ASN A 147 -21.19 -14.60 1.49
N ILE A 148 -20.26 -13.81 2.03
CA ILE A 148 -18.84 -14.17 2.11
C ILE A 148 -18.36 -14.00 3.56
N LYS A 149 -17.68 -15.03 4.08
CA LYS A 149 -17.13 -15.05 5.45
C LYS A 149 -15.59 -15.04 5.38
N PRO A 150 -14.93 -13.93 5.75
CA PRO A 150 -13.47 -13.88 5.79
C PRO A 150 -12.90 -14.90 6.78
N GLY A 151 -11.73 -15.47 6.46
CA GLY A 151 -10.98 -16.31 7.39
C GLY A 151 -10.45 -15.56 8.61
N PRO A 152 -9.94 -16.27 9.64
CA PRO A 152 -9.33 -15.66 10.83
C PRO A 152 -8.04 -14.90 10.48
N LEU A 153 -7.64 -13.98 11.37
CA LEU A 153 -6.31 -13.34 11.32
C LEU A 153 -5.20 -14.39 11.43
N PRO A 154 -4.13 -14.30 10.62
CA PRO A 154 -2.97 -15.18 10.78
C PRO A 154 -2.12 -14.76 11.98
N GLU A 155 -1.28 -15.67 12.47
CA GLU A 155 -0.19 -15.32 13.39
C GLU A 155 0.82 -14.38 12.70
N LEU A 156 1.33 -13.39 13.44
CA LEU A 156 2.24 -12.37 12.95
C LEU A 156 3.65 -12.58 13.53
N PRO A 157 4.62 -13.11 12.76
CA PRO A 157 6.01 -13.20 13.20
C PRO A 157 6.69 -11.84 13.06
N VAL A 158 7.61 -11.52 13.96
CA VAL A 158 8.51 -10.37 13.79
C VAL A 158 9.63 -10.78 12.83
N LEU A 159 9.65 -10.18 11.64
CA LEU A 159 10.71 -10.37 10.67
C LEU A 159 11.62 -9.14 10.75
N ALA A 160 12.88 -9.31 11.17
CA ALA A 160 13.85 -8.22 11.21
C ALA A 160 14.30 -7.86 9.77
N LEU A 161 13.40 -7.26 9.00
CA LEU A 161 13.53 -6.98 7.58
C LEU A 161 14.41 -5.75 7.37
N ASP A 162 15.26 -5.85 6.34
CA ASP A 162 16.09 -4.77 5.87
C ASP A 162 15.38 -4.02 4.73
N TYR A 163 15.68 -2.73 4.61
CA TYR A 163 15.02 -1.85 3.65
C TYR A 163 15.91 -1.54 2.46
N VAL A 164 15.44 -1.88 1.26
CA VAL A 164 16.16 -1.70 0.00
C VAL A 164 15.32 -0.82 -0.94
N VAL A 165 15.91 0.28 -1.40
CA VAL A 165 15.34 1.13 -2.46
C VAL A 165 15.96 0.74 -3.80
N LEU A 166 15.11 0.52 -4.80
CA LEU A 166 15.52 0.15 -6.14
C LEU A 166 14.79 1.03 -7.15
N ASP A 167 15.53 1.66 -8.05
CA ASP A 167 14.99 2.48 -9.14
C ASP A 167 15.24 1.80 -10.48
N PHE A 168 14.19 1.66 -11.28
CA PHE A 168 14.19 0.98 -12.58
C PHE A 168 13.83 1.99 -13.67
N PRO A 169 14.78 2.39 -14.53
CA PRO A 169 14.52 3.31 -15.62
C PRO A 169 13.50 2.76 -16.63
N THR A 170 12.67 3.62 -17.22
CA THR A 170 11.71 3.23 -18.27
C THR A 170 12.34 2.39 -19.40
N PRO A 171 13.52 2.73 -19.95
CA PRO A 171 14.15 1.93 -21.01
C PRO A 171 14.46 0.49 -20.61
N TYR A 172 14.86 0.27 -19.34
CA TYR A 172 15.14 -1.06 -18.80
C TYR A 172 13.85 -1.89 -18.68
N ILE A 173 12.78 -1.29 -18.16
CA ILE A 173 11.46 -1.95 -18.05
C ILE A 173 10.92 -2.29 -19.45
N ASP A 174 11.06 -1.38 -20.40
CA ASP A 174 10.63 -1.59 -21.77
C ASP A 174 11.42 -2.68 -22.49
N ASP A 175 12.70 -2.86 -22.15
CA ASP A 175 13.49 -3.98 -22.67
C ASP A 175 12.95 -5.33 -22.19
N LEU A 176 12.71 -5.48 -20.89
CA LEU A 176 12.09 -6.69 -20.34
C LEU A 176 10.72 -6.97 -20.98
N LYS A 177 9.91 -5.93 -21.22
CA LYS A 177 8.62 -6.07 -21.91
C LYS A 177 8.77 -6.50 -23.37
N ARG A 178 9.82 -6.04 -24.07
CA ARG A 178 10.14 -6.50 -25.44
C ARG A 178 10.58 -7.96 -25.44
N GLN A 179 11.42 -8.36 -24.50
CA GLN A 179 11.84 -9.76 -24.33
C GLN A 179 10.62 -10.67 -24.09
N TYR A 180 9.70 -10.27 -23.21
CA TYR A 180 8.48 -11.03 -22.96
C TYR A 180 7.59 -11.16 -24.21
N LYS A 181 7.48 -10.08 -25.00
CA LYS A 181 6.74 -10.11 -26.25
C LYS A 181 7.37 -11.04 -27.29
N ALA A 182 8.70 -11.12 -27.34
CA ALA A 182 9.41 -12.08 -28.20
C ALA A 182 9.21 -13.53 -27.73
N HIS A 183 9.19 -13.76 -26.41
CA HIS A 183 8.96 -15.08 -25.80
C HIS A 183 7.54 -15.62 -26.03
N SER A 184 6.52 -14.81 -25.75
CA SER A 184 5.11 -15.28 -25.68
C SER A 184 4.22 -14.80 -26.82
N GLY A 185 4.66 -13.82 -27.62
CA GLY A 185 3.81 -13.08 -28.56
C GLY A 185 2.78 -12.16 -27.90
N LYS A 186 2.72 -12.09 -26.55
CA LYS A 186 1.75 -11.32 -25.78
C LYS A 186 2.39 -10.07 -25.17
N PHE A 187 1.55 -9.16 -24.68
CA PHE A 187 2.00 -7.98 -23.94
C PHE A 187 1.99 -8.25 -22.42
N CYS A 188 2.94 -7.64 -21.71
CA CYS A 188 2.98 -7.59 -20.25
C CYS A 188 3.11 -6.15 -19.75
N SER A 189 2.86 -5.97 -18.46
CA SER A 189 3.01 -4.70 -17.74
C SER A 189 4.39 -4.59 -17.06
N GLY A 190 4.79 -3.36 -16.73
CA GLY A 190 5.99 -3.13 -15.91
C GLY A 190 5.93 -3.85 -14.55
N PHE A 191 4.71 -3.90 -13.97
CA PHE A 191 4.44 -4.70 -12.79
C PHE A 191 4.81 -6.18 -13.00
N ASP A 192 4.43 -6.78 -14.13
CA ASP A 192 4.66 -8.22 -14.36
C ASP A 192 6.16 -8.55 -14.38
N VAL A 193 6.93 -7.78 -15.17
CA VAL A 193 8.37 -8.05 -15.36
C VAL A 193 9.20 -7.74 -14.11
N LEU A 194 8.88 -6.64 -13.41
CA LEU A 194 9.60 -6.29 -12.19
C LEU A 194 9.24 -7.21 -11.03
N THR A 195 7.98 -7.65 -10.93
CA THR A 195 7.56 -8.62 -9.90
C THR A 195 8.15 -10.00 -10.16
N ALA A 196 8.28 -10.42 -11.43
CA ALA A 196 8.97 -11.66 -11.79
C ALA A 196 10.44 -11.64 -11.36
N LYS A 197 11.17 -10.56 -11.70
CA LYS A 197 12.56 -10.37 -11.27
C LYS A 197 12.66 -10.34 -9.74
N LEU A 198 11.79 -9.59 -9.07
CA LEU A 198 11.71 -9.53 -7.61
C LEU A 198 11.57 -10.92 -6.98
N TRP A 199 10.60 -11.71 -7.45
CA TRP A 199 10.32 -13.02 -6.87
C TRP A 199 11.49 -13.99 -7.06
N GLN A 200 12.11 -13.98 -8.25
CA GLN A 200 13.28 -14.82 -8.52
C GLN A 200 14.51 -14.38 -7.74
N CYS A 201 14.85 -13.09 -7.75
CA CYS A 201 16.01 -12.56 -7.02
C CYS A 201 15.88 -12.76 -5.51
N ARG A 202 14.67 -12.57 -4.95
CA ARG A 202 14.41 -12.88 -3.54
C ARG A 202 14.60 -14.36 -3.26
N THR A 203 13.99 -15.24 -4.05
CA THR A 203 14.12 -16.69 -3.89
C THR A 203 15.58 -17.13 -3.89
N ARG A 204 16.40 -16.55 -4.78
CA ARG A 204 17.84 -16.80 -4.85
C ARG A 204 18.56 -16.36 -3.58
N ALA A 205 18.27 -15.14 -3.12
CA ALA A 205 18.90 -14.56 -1.94
C ALA A 205 18.59 -15.34 -0.65
N LEU A 206 17.40 -15.94 -0.54
CA LEU A 206 17.01 -16.70 0.65
C LEU A 206 17.72 -18.06 0.79
N ALA A 207 18.34 -18.58 -0.28
CA ALA A 207 19.07 -19.85 -0.29
C ALA A 207 18.32 -21.02 0.42
N LEU A 208 17.01 -21.11 0.19
CA LEU A 208 16.13 -22.11 0.81
C LEU A 208 16.39 -23.51 0.26
N ASP A 209 15.88 -24.54 0.95
CA ASP A 209 15.84 -25.90 0.40
C ASP A 209 15.08 -25.90 -0.95
N PRO A 210 15.58 -26.60 -1.98
CA PRO A 210 14.98 -26.65 -3.33
C PRO A 210 13.47 -26.90 -3.35
N THR A 211 12.97 -27.72 -2.42
CA THR A 211 11.56 -28.14 -2.34
C THR A 211 10.68 -27.16 -1.55
N THR A 212 11.28 -26.14 -0.93
CA THR A 212 10.55 -25.13 -0.14
C THR A 212 9.61 -24.34 -1.04
N GLU A 213 8.33 -24.31 -0.67
CA GLU A 213 7.32 -23.50 -1.36
C GLU A 213 7.52 -22.01 -1.05
N VAL A 214 7.94 -21.24 -2.06
CA VAL A 214 7.98 -19.78 -2.00
C VAL A 214 6.68 -19.21 -2.55
N LYS A 215 6.16 -18.16 -1.90
CA LYS A 215 4.84 -17.60 -2.21
C LYS A 215 4.97 -16.16 -2.67
N LEU A 216 4.33 -15.85 -3.80
CA LEU A 216 4.17 -14.48 -4.29
C LEU A 216 2.69 -14.08 -4.16
N CYS A 217 2.46 -12.97 -3.48
CA CYS A 217 1.16 -12.38 -3.28
C CYS A 217 1.16 -10.95 -3.82
N PHE A 218 0.10 -10.53 -4.51
CA PHE A 218 -0.08 -9.13 -4.89
C PHE A 218 -1.55 -8.73 -4.90
N PHE A 219 -1.82 -7.45 -4.66
CA PHE A 219 -3.19 -6.96 -4.58
C PHE A 219 -3.71 -6.55 -5.97
N ALA A 220 -4.87 -7.08 -6.35
CA ALA A 220 -5.51 -6.78 -7.61
C ALA A 220 -6.92 -6.23 -7.40
N SER A 221 -7.30 -5.27 -8.25
CA SER A 221 -8.60 -4.62 -8.16
C SER A 221 -9.70 -5.47 -8.78
N VAL A 222 -10.79 -5.69 -8.04
CA VAL A 222 -12.01 -6.37 -8.52
C VAL A 222 -13.09 -5.39 -9.01
N ARG A 223 -12.78 -4.08 -9.11
CA ARG A 223 -13.76 -3.05 -9.52
C ARG A 223 -14.47 -3.39 -10.83
N HIS A 224 -13.72 -3.94 -11.79
CA HIS A 224 -14.22 -4.32 -13.11
C HIS A 224 -15.13 -5.55 -13.08
N LEU A 225 -14.90 -6.48 -12.14
CA LEU A 225 -15.75 -7.67 -11.93
C LEU A 225 -17.07 -7.28 -11.25
N LEU A 226 -16.98 -6.37 -10.28
CA LEU A 226 -18.12 -5.88 -9.51
C LEU A 226 -18.89 -4.75 -10.22
N LYS A 227 -18.37 -4.24 -11.34
CA LYS A 227 -18.93 -3.10 -12.10
C LYS A 227 -19.15 -1.87 -11.21
N LEU A 228 -18.14 -1.52 -10.39
CA LEU A 228 -18.23 -0.39 -9.46
C LEU A 228 -18.22 0.94 -10.19
N ASP A 229 -19.03 1.88 -9.69
CA ASP A 229 -19.04 3.25 -10.16
C ASP A 229 -17.67 3.92 -9.98
N ARG A 230 -17.38 4.90 -10.82
CA ARG A 230 -16.12 5.66 -10.76
C ARG A 230 -15.91 6.31 -9.39
N GLY A 231 -16.98 6.77 -8.74
CA GLY A 231 -16.95 7.42 -7.42
C GLY A 231 -16.85 6.46 -6.22
N TYR A 232 -16.94 5.14 -6.41
CA TYR A 232 -16.82 4.19 -5.30
C TYR A 232 -15.44 4.25 -4.67
N TYR A 233 -15.36 4.47 -3.35
CA TYR A 233 -14.12 4.62 -2.60
C TYR A 233 -13.96 3.64 -1.42
N GLY A 234 -14.77 2.58 -1.37
CA GLY A 234 -14.57 1.46 -0.45
C GLY A 234 -13.48 0.48 -0.92
N ASN A 235 -13.17 -0.54 -0.11
CA ASN A 235 -12.22 -1.56 -0.53
C ASN A 235 -12.78 -2.37 -1.71
N SER A 236 -11.91 -2.61 -2.68
CA SER A 236 -12.22 -3.38 -3.90
C SER A 236 -10.97 -4.05 -4.44
N ILE A 237 -10.12 -4.50 -3.52
CA ILE A 237 -8.85 -5.17 -3.78
C ILE A 237 -8.84 -6.55 -3.12
N PHE A 238 -8.26 -7.53 -3.80
CA PHE A 238 -8.08 -8.89 -3.28
C PHE A 238 -6.64 -9.34 -3.53
N PRO A 239 -6.03 -10.09 -2.59
CA PRO A 239 -4.71 -10.68 -2.78
C PRO A 239 -4.78 -11.85 -3.76
N VAL A 240 -4.10 -11.73 -4.90
CA VAL A 240 -3.82 -12.84 -5.82
C VAL A 240 -2.60 -13.58 -5.30
N LYS A 241 -2.69 -14.90 -5.21
CA LYS A 241 -1.61 -15.74 -4.67
C LYS A 241 -1.10 -16.75 -5.68
N MET A 242 0.17 -17.04 -5.57
CA MET A 242 0.79 -18.20 -6.19
C MET A 242 1.93 -18.73 -5.34
N SER A 243 2.21 -20.01 -5.54
CA SER A 243 3.38 -20.66 -4.97
C SER A 243 4.04 -21.57 -6.00
N ALA A 244 5.33 -21.80 -5.79
CA ALA A 244 6.11 -22.78 -6.51
C ALA A 244 7.29 -23.22 -5.64
N PRO A 245 7.86 -24.40 -5.90
CA PRO A 245 9.12 -24.80 -5.28
C PRO A 245 10.22 -23.80 -5.62
N ALA A 246 11.10 -23.50 -4.67
CA ALA A 246 12.23 -22.60 -4.85
C ALA A 246 13.05 -22.96 -6.09
N GLU A 247 13.33 -24.25 -6.30
CA GLU A 247 14.06 -24.73 -7.47
C GLU A 247 13.38 -24.39 -8.80
N LYS A 248 12.04 -24.46 -8.85
CA LYS A 248 11.27 -24.16 -10.06
C LYS A 248 11.37 -22.68 -10.41
N VAL A 249 11.26 -21.81 -9.41
CA VAL A 249 11.38 -20.35 -9.60
C VAL A 249 12.80 -19.99 -10.07
N LEU A 250 13.82 -20.66 -9.55
CA LEU A 250 15.23 -20.43 -9.89
C LEU A 250 15.63 -21.00 -11.25
N ALA A 251 15.07 -22.15 -11.64
CA ALA A 251 15.34 -22.78 -12.94
C ALA A 251 14.59 -22.10 -14.11
N SER A 252 13.51 -21.37 -13.82
CA SER A 252 12.73 -20.65 -14.83
C SER A 252 13.48 -19.40 -15.32
N SER A 253 13.33 -19.07 -16.59
CA SER A 253 13.63 -17.73 -17.09
C SER A 253 12.69 -16.69 -16.48
N ILE A 254 13.09 -15.42 -16.46
CA ILE A 254 12.21 -14.33 -16.02
C ILE A 254 10.89 -14.31 -16.80
N MET A 255 10.91 -14.66 -18.09
CA MET A 255 9.72 -14.65 -18.94
C MET A 255 8.73 -15.77 -18.56
N GLU A 256 9.22 -16.95 -18.21
CA GLU A 256 8.39 -18.03 -17.68
C GLU A 256 7.79 -17.66 -16.31
N VAL A 257 8.55 -16.96 -15.46
CA VAL A 257 8.00 -16.42 -14.20
C VAL A 257 6.92 -15.37 -14.47
N VAL A 258 7.06 -14.55 -15.51
CA VAL A 258 5.99 -13.63 -15.96
C VAL A 258 4.74 -14.40 -16.40
N ASP A 259 4.90 -15.52 -17.11
CA ASP A 259 3.76 -16.36 -17.48
C ASP A 259 3.03 -16.87 -16.23
N MET A 260 3.76 -17.35 -15.20
CA MET A 260 3.16 -17.74 -13.92
C MET A 260 2.35 -16.59 -13.29
N ILE A 261 2.93 -15.38 -13.20
CA ILE A 261 2.29 -14.16 -12.69
C ILE A 261 0.96 -13.88 -13.42
N ARG A 262 0.99 -13.94 -14.73
CA ARG A 262 -0.18 -13.63 -15.57
C ARG A 262 -1.25 -14.70 -15.46
N GLU A 263 -0.89 -15.98 -15.39
CA GLU A 263 -1.84 -17.06 -15.16
C GLU A 263 -2.61 -16.88 -13.85
N ALA A 264 -1.96 -16.44 -12.77
CA ALA A 264 -2.70 -16.16 -11.52
C ALA A 264 -3.61 -14.94 -11.62
N LYS A 265 -3.21 -13.90 -12.36
CA LYS A 265 -4.10 -12.76 -12.65
C LYS A 265 -5.35 -13.22 -13.40
N ASP A 266 -5.19 -14.08 -14.38
CA ASP A 266 -6.29 -14.61 -15.19
C ASP A 266 -7.24 -15.50 -14.36
N ARG A 267 -6.71 -16.26 -13.39
CA ARG A 267 -7.53 -17.06 -12.47
C ARG A 267 -8.33 -16.25 -11.45
N MET A 268 -7.87 -15.05 -11.08
CA MET A 268 -8.47 -14.24 -10.01
C MET A 268 -9.98 -14.05 -10.19
N ALA A 269 -10.44 -13.76 -11.41
CA ALA A 269 -11.85 -13.52 -11.66
C ALA A 269 -12.71 -14.77 -11.37
N VAL A 270 -12.22 -15.95 -11.77
CA VAL A 270 -12.90 -17.22 -11.53
C VAL A 270 -12.91 -17.53 -10.03
N GLU A 271 -11.76 -17.41 -9.37
CA GLU A 271 -11.63 -17.64 -7.92
C GLU A 271 -12.56 -16.71 -7.12
N PHE A 272 -12.61 -15.43 -7.50
CA PHE A 272 -13.49 -14.44 -6.88
C PHE A 272 -14.97 -14.84 -6.97
N PHE A 273 -15.46 -15.19 -8.16
CA PHE A 273 -16.88 -15.55 -8.32
C PHE A 273 -17.23 -16.88 -7.66
N ARG A 274 -16.32 -17.87 -7.67
CA ARG A 274 -16.54 -19.14 -6.97
C ARG A 274 -16.61 -18.94 -5.46
N PHE A 275 -15.70 -18.14 -4.92
CA PHE A 275 -15.71 -17.78 -3.50
C PHE A 275 -16.98 -17.00 -3.12
N ALA A 276 -17.36 -16.03 -3.94
CA ALA A 276 -18.57 -15.22 -3.71
C ALA A 276 -19.89 -16.00 -3.76
N LYS A 277 -19.89 -17.18 -4.39
CA LYS A 277 -21.03 -18.09 -4.48
C LYS A 277 -20.97 -19.24 -3.47
N GLU A 278 -19.99 -19.23 -2.56
CA GLU A 278 -19.76 -20.32 -1.60
C GLU A 278 -19.50 -21.68 -2.28
N GLU A 279 -18.93 -21.68 -3.51
CA GLU A 279 -18.58 -22.92 -4.24
C GLU A 279 -17.23 -23.51 -3.80
N ILE A 280 -16.50 -22.81 -2.93
CA ILE A 280 -15.24 -23.24 -2.32
C ILE A 280 -15.24 -22.90 -0.82
N ASP A 281 -14.86 -23.88 -0.01
CA ASP A 281 -14.89 -23.77 1.46
C ASP A 281 -13.69 -22.98 2.01
N GLN A 282 -12.56 -23.03 1.32
CA GLN A 282 -11.34 -22.34 1.72
C GLN A 282 -11.27 -20.95 1.07
N ASP A 283 -11.02 -19.92 1.88
CA ASP A 283 -10.81 -18.55 1.40
C ASP A 283 -9.52 -18.46 0.56
N PRO A 284 -9.61 -18.34 -0.78
CA PRO A 284 -8.43 -18.29 -1.65
C PRO A 284 -7.65 -16.97 -1.45
N PHE A 285 -8.22 -16.00 -0.74
CA PHE A 285 -7.67 -14.68 -0.47
C PHE A 285 -7.06 -14.55 0.93
N GLN A 286 -7.17 -15.57 1.79
CA GLN A 286 -6.61 -15.54 3.15
C GLN A 286 -5.07 -15.37 3.17
N MET A 287 -4.55 -14.25 3.68
CA MET A 287 -3.10 -14.00 3.68
C MET A 287 -2.33 -14.90 4.65
N THR A 288 -1.06 -15.17 4.31
CA THR A 288 -0.11 -15.91 5.15
C THR A 288 1.14 -15.06 5.40
N PHE A 289 1.56 -14.92 6.65
CA PHE A 289 2.70 -14.07 7.02
C PHE A 289 3.87 -14.93 7.47
N ASN A 290 4.50 -15.64 6.54
CA ASN A 290 5.75 -16.36 6.78
C ASN A 290 6.88 -15.76 5.92
N TYR A 291 8.13 -16.08 6.25
CA TYR A 291 9.28 -15.49 5.57
C TYR A 291 9.38 -15.92 4.10
N GLU A 292 8.78 -17.04 3.70
CA GLU A 292 8.75 -17.50 2.30
C GLU A 292 7.72 -16.74 1.45
N SER A 293 6.80 -16.00 2.08
CA SER A 293 5.82 -15.16 1.39
C SER A 293 6.35 -13.75 1.14
N ILE A 294 6.09 -13.22 -0.05
CA ILE A 294 6.30 -11.80 -0.38
C ILE A 294 5.00 -11.16 -0.87
N TYR A 295 4.72 -9.94 -0.39
CA TYR A 295 3.55 -9.14 -0.77
C TYR A 295 3.94 -7.95 -1.61
N VAL A 296 3.31 -7.78 -2.78
CA VAL A 296 3.59 -6.67 -3.69
C VAL A 296 2.35 -5.78 -3.84
N SER A 297 2.52 -4.50 -3.53
CA SER A 297 1.47 -3.48 -3.61
C SER A 297 1.87 -2.40 -4.62
N ASP A 298 1.02 -2.16 -5.62
CA ASP A 298 1.27 -1.13 -6.63
C ASP A 298 0.55 0.17 -6.26
N TRP A 299 1.33 1.16 -5.84
CA TRP A 299 0.89 2.51 -5.48
C TRP A 299 1.11 3.52 -6.60
N SER A 300 1.72 3.11 -7.72
CA SER A 300 2.05 3.99 -8.85
C SER A 300 0.82 4.61 -9.53
N LYS A 301 -0.38 4.07 -9.25
CA LYS A 301 -1.66 4.49 -9.84
C LYS A 301 -2.65 5.09 -8.84
N LEU A 302 -2.21 5.38 -7.61
CA LEU A 302 -3.09 5.94 -6.57
C LEU A 302 -3.35 7.45 -6.74
N GLY A 303 -2.67 8.13 -7.66
CA GLY A 303 -2.81 9.57 -7.82
C GLY A 303 -1.94 10.39 -6.87
N PHE A 304 -1.11 9.75 -6.04
CA PHE A 304 -0.30 10.42 -5.02
C PHE A 304 0.77 11.34 -5.63
N SER A 305 1.34 10.96 -6.78
CA SER A 305 2.34 11.77 -7.47
C SER A 305 1.73 12.95 -8.24
N GLU A 306 0.39 12.98 -8.35
CA GLU A 306 -0.37 13.95 -9.12
C GLU A 306 -1.06 15.00 -8.23
N VAL A 307 -0.95 14.89 -6.90
CA VAL A 307 -1.53 15.85 -5.95
C VAL A 307 -0.85 17.21 -6.09
N ASP A 308 -1.62 18.26 -6.37
CA ASP A 308 -1.11 19.64 -6.44
C ASP A 308 -2.04 20.60 -5.69
N TYR A 309 -1.52 21.20 -4.62
CA TYR A 309 -2.23 22.20 -3.80
C TYR A 309 -2.08 23.64 -4.34
N GLY A 310 -1.49 23.82 -5.52
CA GLY A 310 -1.10 25.11 -6.11
C GLY A 310 0.39 25.42 -5.94
N PHE A 311 1.18 24.45 -5.46
CA PHE A 311 2.63 24.60 -5.23
C PHE A 311 3.46 23.62 -6.08
N GLY A 312 2.82 22.91 -7.02
CA GLY A 312 3.40 21.82 -7.79
C GLY A 312 3.18 20.44 -7.15
N PRO A 313 3.46 19.35 -7.89
CA PRO A 313 3.33 17.99 -7.39
C PRO A 313 4.39 17.67 -6.32
N PRO A 314 4.18 16.63 -5.49
CA PRO A 314 5.20 16.20 -4.56
C PRO A 314 6.45 15.69 -5.29
N MET A 315 7.62 15.94 -4.73
CA MET A 315 8.89 15.33 -5.16
C MET A 315 8.87 13.81 -4.97
N PHE A 316 8.21 13.36 -3.92
CA PHE A 316 8.05 11.96 -3.56
C PHE A 316 6.74 11.77 -2.79
N ALA A 317 6.04 10.68 -3.09
CA ALA A 317 4.93 10.21 -2.29
C ALA A 317 5.01 8.68 -2.14
N GLY A 318 4.91 8.19 -0.91
CA GLY A 318 5.10 6.78 -0.61
C GLY A 318 4.74 6.41 0.84
N PRO A 319 4.90 5.13 1.24
CA PRO A 319 4.59 4.66 2.57
C PRO A 319 5.49 5.27 3.64
N LEU A 320 4.89 5.75 4.73
CA LEU A 320 5.61 6.31 5.89
C LEU A 320 6.15 5.20 6.82
N VAL A 321 5.39 4.12 7.01
CA VAL A 321 5.76 2.99 7.86
C VAL A 321 6.10 1.75 7.07
N ASN A 322 7.03 0.96 7.60
CA ASN A 322 7.22 -0.43 7.22
C ASN A 322 6.48 -1.31 8.22
N ASN A 323 5.91 -2.40 7.72
CA ASN A 323 5.32 -3.42 8.57
C ASN A 323 6.32 -4.58 8.67
N ASP A 324 7.00 -4.69 9.80
CA ASP A 324 8.02 -5.72 10.05
C ASP A 324 7.42 -7.14 10.18
N PHE A 325 6.09 -7.27 10.17
CA PHE A 325 5.42 -8.56 10.17
C PHE A 325 5.22 -9.13 8.76
N ILE A 326 5.43 -8.32 7.71
CA ILE A 326 5.09 -8.68 6.34
C ILE A 326 6.26 -8.32 5.42
N ALA A 327 6.92 -9.35 4.87
CA ALA A 327 7.83 -9.17 3.75
C ALA A 327 7.07 -8.55 2.57
N SER A 328 7.31 -7.27 2.32
CA SER A 328 6.49 -6.44 1.44
C SER A 328 7.32 -5.56 0.53
N VAL A 329 6.77 -5.28 -0.65
CA VAL A 329 7.34 -4.39 -1.65
C VAL A 329 6.27 -3.45 -2.15
N VAL A 330 6.55 -2.15 -2.09
CA VAL A 330 5.66 -1.12 -2.65
C VAL A 330 6.26 -0.59 -3.95
N ILE A 331 5.49 -0.70 -5.03
CA ILE A 331 5.83 -0.16 -6.34
C ILE A 331 5.29 1.27 -6.44
N LEU A 332 6.15 2.21 -6.78
CA LEU A 332 5.87 3.63 -6.92
C LEU A 332 6.35 4.15 -8.27
N LYS A 333 5.87 5.34 -8.64
CA LYS A 333 6.54 6.13 -9.67
C LYS A 333 7.91 6.54 -9.16
N ALA A 334 8.94 6.48 -10.00
CA ALA A 334 10.26 6.97 -9.62
C ALA A 334 10.20 8.48 -9.32
N PRO A 335 10.95 8.98 -8.32
CA PRO A 335 11.00 10.40 -8.03
C PRO A 335 11.70 11.15 -9.15
N LEU A 336 11.30 12.40 -9.37
CA LEU A 336 11.98 13.26 -10.35
C LEU A 336 13.46 13.46 -9.96
N PRO A 337 14.40 13.51 -10.93
CA PRO A 337 14.18 13.52 -12.39
C PRO A 337 14.17 12.13 -13.03
N LEU A 338 14.17 11.03 -12.25
CA LEU A 338 14.19 9.68 -12.80
C LEU A 338 12.84 9.36 -13.44
N ASP A 339 12.87 8.98 -14.72
CA ASP A 339 11.70 8.42 -15.39
C ASP A 339 11.73 6.89 -15.26
N GLY A 340 10.69 6.33 -14.63
CA GLY A 340 10.59 4.89 -14.41
C GLY A 340 9.81 4.52 -13.16
N THR A 341 10.22 3.41 -12.54
CA THR A 341 9.54 2.81 -11.39
C THR A 341 10.50 2.71 -10.20
N ARG A 342 10.01 3.06 -9.02
CA ARG A 342 10.70 2.81 -7.75
C ARG A 342 10.07 1.62 -7.05
N MET A 343 10.90 0.73 -6.50
CA MET A 343 10.49 -0.30 -5.54
C MET A 343 11.06 0.04 -4.17
N LEU A 344 10.17 0.08 -3.19
CA LEU A 344 10.51 0.15 -1.78
C LEU A 344 10.35 -1.25 -1.20
N ALA A 345 11.45 -1.96 -1.03
CA ALA A 345 11.45 -3.35 -0.62
C ALA A 345 11.84 -3.49 0.86
N SER A 346 10.92 -4.03 1.64
CA SER A 346 11.15 -4.52 3.01
C SER A 346 10.81 -6.01 3.00
N CYS A 347 11.62 -6.80 2.30
CA CYS A 347 11.25 -8.18 1.96
C CYS A 347 12.32 -9.23 2.28
N VAL A 348 13.49 -8.84 2.77
CA VAL A 348 14.58 -9.74 3.14
C VAL A 348 15.19 -9.29 4.47
N THR A 349 15.72 -10.20 5.27
CA THR A 349 16.53 -9.82 6.44
C THR A 349 17.88 -9.23 6.01
N LYS A 350 18.58 -8.59 6.95
CA LYS A 350 19.91 -8.02 6.72
C LYS A 350 20.93 -9.03 6.17
N GLU A 351 20.82 -10.30 6.55
CA GLU A 351 21.68 -11.38 6.04
C GLU A 351 21.56 -11.57 4.53
N HIS A 352 20.36 -11.39 3.97
CA HIS A 352 20.07 -11.66 2.57
C HIS A 352 20.05 -10.39 1.70
N SER A 353 20.21 -9.21 2.30
CA SER A 353 19.94 -7.94 1.61
C SER A 353 20.96 -7.60 0.53
N GLU A 354 22.24 -7.90 0.74
CA GLU A 354 23.30 -7.67 -0.26
C GLU A 354 23.09 -8.49 -1.52
N GLU A 355 22.86 -9.80 -1.37
CA GLU A 355 22.62 -10.73 -2.48
C GLU A 355 21.33 -10.39 -3.23
N PHE A 356 20.27 -10.07 -2.50
CA PHE A 356 19.00 -9.61 -3.07
C PHE A 356 19.18 -8.33 -3.90
N ALA A 357 19.81 -7.30 -3.32
CA ALA A 357 20.04 -6.03 -4.00
C ALA A 357 20.93 -6.19 -5.24
N ARG A 358 21.95 -7.05 -5.15
CA ARG A 358 22.84 -7.38 -6.28
C ARG A 358 22.04 -7.97 -7.44
N GLY A 359 21.22 -9.00 -7.19
CA GLY A 359 20.40 -9.63 -8.23
C GLY A 359 19.35 -8.67 -8.82
N MET A 360 18.76 -7.81 -8.01
CA MET A 360 17.79 -6.83 -8.52
C MET A 360 18.42 -5.76 -9.41
N LYS A 361 19.69 -5.41 -9.15
CA LYS A 361 20.45 -4.41 -9.92
C LYS A 361 21.20 -4.98 -11.11
N GLU A 362 21.22 -6.30 -11.27
CA GLU A 362 21.80 -6.96 -12.43
C GLU A 362 21.16 -6.40 -13.72
N ASP A 363 21.96 -6.14 -14.75
CA ASP A 363 21.55 -5.58 -16.05
C ASP A 363 20.93 -4.17 -16.01
N LEU A 364 20.93 -3.48 -14.85
CA LEU A 364 20.65 -2.05 -14.83
C LEU A 364 21.79 -1.28 -15.53
N PRO A 365 21.46 -0.21 -16.27
CA PRO A 365 22.42 0.60 -17.02
C PRO A 365 23.39 1.39 -16.15
#